data_AF-A0A9D1DIN5-F1
#
_entry.id   AF-A0A9D1DIN5-F1
#
_cell.length_a   1.000
_cell.length_b   1.000
_cell.length_c   1.000
_cell.angle_alpha   90.00
_cell.angle_beta   90.00
_cell.angle_gamma   90.00
#
_symmetry.space_group_name_H-M   'P 1'
#
loop_
_entity.id
_entity.type
_entity.pdbx_description
1 polymer ?
#
loop_
_entity_poly.entity_id
_entity_poly.type
_entity_poly.pdbx_seq_one_letter_code
_entity_poly.pdbx_strand_id
1 'polypeptide(L)'
;MSEKPYVPLNCFFKGSYNPTYEAEIRICKDKCHRYNQLSPNDSEQQQEILRNLLGKMGDGVIFVPPFWCDFGYHIQVGNHFYANHNLVIQDGASVTFGDDVFIAPNCVLTTAEHAIDPTLRRDGVEIAKPIHIGNNVWLGANVTVLAGVTIGDDSVIGAGSVVTKDIPPHVVAVGTPCRVLREISASDRSAYPFYQGSYNL
;
A
#
# COMPACT_ATOMS: atom_id res chain seq x y z
N MET A 1 -27.16 1.75 -6.67
CA MET A 1 -25.68 1.89 -6.72
C MET A 1 -25.27 1.42 -8.09
N SER A 2 -24.59 2.24 -8.89
CA SER A 2 -24.01 1.78 -10.15
C SER A 2 -22.97 0.70 -9.84
N GLU A 3 -22.89 -0.32 -10.70
CA GLU A 3 -21.86 -1.34 -10.62
C GLU A 3 -20.49 -0.69 -10.76
N LYS A 4 -19.53 -1.06 -9.89
CA LYS A 4 -18.15 -0.56 -9.97
C LYS A 4 -17.53 -1.05 -11.28
N PRO A 5 -16.74 -0.23 -11.98
CA PRO A 5 -16.20 -0.62 -13.27
C PRO A 5 -15.17 -1.73 -13.12
N TYR A 6 -15.21 -2.69 -14.04
CA TYR A 6 -14.23 -3.76 -14.11
C TYR A 6 -12.89 -3.25 -14.66
N VAL A 7 -11.79 -3.62 -14.02
CA VAL A 7 -10.42 -3.35 -14.48
C VAL A 7 -9.78 -4.66 -14.96
N PRO A 8 -9.41 -4.78 -16.24
CA PRO A 8 -8.69 -5.94 -16.75
C PRO A 8 -7.30 -6.08 -16.11
N LEU A 9 -6.95 -7.30 -15.69
CA LEU A 9 -5.66 -7.58 -15.03
C LEU A 9 -4.67 -8.20 -16.02
N ASN A 10 -3.38 -7.91 -15.84
CA ASN A 10 -2.27 -8.53 -16.58
C ASN A 10 -2.39 -8.44 -18.11
N CYS A 11 -3.12 -7.45 -18.62
CA CYS A 11 -3.28 -7.19 -20.05
C CYS A 11 -3.39 -5.68 -20.29
N PHE A 12 -3.22 -5.29 -21.55
CA PHE A 12 -3.39 -3.89 -21.95
C PHE A 12 -4.87 -3.50 -21.97
N PHE A 13 -5.17 -2.37 -21.36
CA PHE A 13 -6.48 -1.72 -21.44
C PHE A 13 -6.32 -0.20 -21.44
N LYS A 14 -7.37 0.52 -21.86
CA LYS A 14 -7.39 1.99 -21.79
C LYS A 14 -7.79 2.42 -20.37
N GLY A 15 -6.78 2.60 -19.53
CA GLY A 15 -6.93 3.06 -18.14
C GLY A 15 -6.97 4.58 -18.06
N SER A 16 -6.00 5.26 -18.67
CA SER A 16 -5.98 6.72 -18.67
C SER A 16 -7.07 7.28 -19.61
N TYR A 17 -7.57 8.48 -19.28
CA TYR A 17 -8.61 9.17 -20.05
C TYR A 17 -9.92 8.40 -20.18
N ASN A 18 -10.12 7.38 -19.35
CA ASN A 18 -11.34 6.58 -19.32
C ASN A 18 -12.36 7.27 -18.40
N PRO A 19 -13.47 7.83 -18.94
CA PRO A 19 -14.41 8.62 -18.13
C PRO A 19 -15.04 7.84 -16.98
N THR A 20 -15.17 6.52 -17.13
CA THR A 20 -15.73 5.64 -16.11
C THR A 20 -14.78 5.49 -14.94
N TYR A 21 -13.49 5.24 -15.20
CA TYR A 21 -12.48 5.17 -14.13
C TYR A 21 -12.25 6.55 -13.50
N GLU A 22 -12.19 7.62 -14.29
CA GLU A 22 -12.02 8.98 -13.78
C GLU A 22 -13.18 9.46 -12.90
N ALA A 23 -14.41 8.98 -13.14
CA ALA A 23 -15.55 9.27 -12.27
C ALA A 23 -15.35 8.66 -10.88
N GLU A 24 -14.97 7.38 -10.81
CA GLU A 24 -14.69 6.70 -9.54
C GLU A 24 -13.47 7.29 -8.83
N ILE A 25 -12.40 7.61 -9.57
CA ILE A 25 -11.20 8.22 -9.01
C ILE A 25 -11.54 9.58 -8.38
N ARG A 26 -12.36 10.41 -9.01
CA ARG A 26 -12.79 11.69 -8.42
C ARG A 26 -13.55 11.50 -7.11
N ILE A 27 -14.43 10.51 -7.03
CA ILE A 27 -15.15 10.18 -5.79
C ILE A 27 -14.17 9.74 -4.70
N CYS A 28 -13.18 8.91 -5.03
CA CYS A 28 -12.14 8.49 -4.10
C CYS A 28 -11.28 9.68 -3.62
N LYS A 29 -10.80 10.53 -4.54
CA LYS A 29 -9.98 11.69 -4.19
C LYS A 29 -10.72 12.69 -3.30
N ASP A 30 -12.04 12.86 -3.44
CA ASP A 30 -12.84 13.68 -2.52
C ASP A 30 -12.81 13.11 -1.09
N LYS A 31 -12.99 11.79 -0.94
CA LYS A 31 -12.88 11.11 0.37
C LYS A 31 -11.48 11.24 0.96
N CYS A 32 -10.42 11.02 0.16
CA CYS A 32 -9.04 11.22 0.60
C CYS A 32 -8.81 12.68 1.03
N HIS A 33 -9.30 13.66 0.27
CA HIS A 33 -9.17 15.07 0.62
C HIS A 33 -9.81 15.36 1.98
N ARG A 34 -11.06 14.91 2.20
CA ARG A 34 -11.75 15.05 3.49
C ARG A 34 -10.99 14.39 4.63
N TYR A 35 -10.53 13.15 4.45
CA TYR A 35 -9.70 12.45 5.43
C TYR A 35 -8.45 13.26 5.82
N ASN A 36 -7.78 13.82 4.81
CA ASN A 36 -6.53 14.57 4.99
C ASN A 36 -6.72 15.94 5.65
N GLN A 37 -7.95 16.43 5.81
CA GLN A 37 -8.26 17.68 6.52
C GLN A 37 -8.76 17.44 7.96
N LEU A 38 -8.98 16.20 8.37
CA LEU A 38 -9.42 15.90 9.73
C LEU A 38 -8.35 16.28 10.75
N SER A 39 -8.79 16.63 11.96
CA SER A 39 -7.88 16.74 13.10
C SER A 39 -7.17 15.40 13.30
N PRO A 40 -5.86 15.38 13.59
CA PRO A 40 -5.15 14.15 13.93
C PRO A 40 -5.74 13.41 15.14
N ASN A 41 -6.47 14.11 16.01
CA ASN A 41 -7.09 13.56 17.21
C ASN A 41 -8.55 13.11 17.02
N ASP A 42 -9.12 13.27 15.82
CA ASP A 42 -10.49 12.85 15.52
C ASP A 42 -10.52 11.42 15.00
N SER A 43 -10.26 10.47 15.89
CA SER A 43 -10.16 9.05 15.53
C SER A 43 -11.51 8.51 15.03
N GLU A 44 -12.64 8.97 15.57
CA GLU A 44 -13.96 8.50 15.15
C GLU A 44 -14.25 8.82 13.68
N GLN A 45 -14.10 10.09 13.27
CA GLN A 45 -14.32 10.46 11.86
C GLN A 45 -13.28 9.86 10.92
N GLN A 46 -12.02 9.71 11.38
CA GLN A 46 -10.99 9.02 10.60
C GLN A 46 -11.42 7.58 10.29
N GLN A 47 -11.86 6.83 11.30
CA GLN A 47 -12.31 5.45 11.14
C GLN A 47 -13.56 5.36 10.25
N GLU A 48 -14.52 6.27 10.40
CA GLU A 48 -15.73 6.31 9.55
C GLU A 48 -15.38 6.50 8.06
N ILE A 49 -14.51 7.46 7.74
CA ILE A 49 -14.11 7.69 6.34
C ILE A 49 -13.36 6.49 5.79
N LEU A 50 -12.42 5.91 6.54
CA LEU A 50 -11.65 4.74 6.10
C LEU A 50 -12.56 3.53 5.84
N ARG A 51 -13.53 3.24 6.70
CA ARG A 51 -14.50 2.14 6.49
C ARG A 51 -15.35 2.32 5.22
N ASN A 52 -15.64 3.56 4.84
CA ASN A 52 -16.38 3.89 3.62
C ASN A 52 -15.49 4.03 2.37
N LEU A 53 -14.16 4.09 2.55
CA LEU A 53 -13.18 4.24 1.48
C LEU A 53 -12.60 2.88 1.07
N LEU A 54 -12.15 2.08 2.04
CA LEU A 54 -11.44 0.82 1.82
C LEU A 54 -12.39 -0.32 1.45
N GLY A 55 -11.89 -1.30 0.68
CA GLY A 55 -12.66 -2.48 0.30
C GLY A 55 -12.83 -3.47 1.47
N LYS A 56 -11.82 -3.53 2.35
CA LYS A 56 -11.85 -4.27 3.62
C LYS A 56 -10.94 -3.58 4.63
N MET A 57 -11.38 -3.53 5.89
CA MET A 57 -10.64 -2.92 6.99
C MET A 57 -10.80 -3.78 8.25
N GLY A 58 -9.69 -4.28 8.79
CA GLY A 58 -9.64 -4.96 10.09
C GLY A 58 -9.72 -3.99 11.28
N ASP A 59 -9.38 -4.50 12.46
CA ASP A 59 -9.34 -3.74 13.70
C ASP A 59 -7.97 -3.10 13.94
N GLY A 60 -7.92 -1.98 14.67
CA GLY A 60 -6.66 -1.31 15.00
C GLY A 60 -5.91 -0.71 13.80
N VAL A 61 -6.65 -0.29 12.77
CA VAL A 61 -6.11 0.27 11.52
C VAL A 61 -5.88 1.78 11.65
N ILE A 62 -4.66 2.23 11.34
CA ILE A 62 -4.27 3.64 11.36
C ILE A 62 -3.62 4.01 10.02
N PHE A 63 -4.12 5.07 9.39
CA PHE A 63 -3.47 5.76 8.29
C PHE A 63 -3.14 7.18 8.73
N VAL A 64 -1.89 7.50 8.99
CA VAL A 64 -1.53 8.86 9.36
C VAL A 64 -1.63 9.77 8.13
N PRO A 65 -2.45 10.84 8.16
CA PRO A 65 -2.59 11.74 7.03
C PRO A 65 -1.27 12.45 6.65
N PRO A 66 -1.08 12.82 5.37
CA PRO A 66 -2.00 12.59 4.27
C PRO A 66 -1.89 11.17 3.70
N PHE A 67 -3.02 10.63 3.26
CA PHE A 67 -3.16 9.37 2.54
C PHE A 67 -3.89 9.61 1.20
N TRP A 68 -3.39 8.98 0.14
CA TRP A 68 -4.01 9.05 -1.19
C TRP A 68 -4.12 7.68 -1.84
N CYS A 69 -5.28 7.41 -2.42
CA CYS A 69 -5.49 6.26 -3.30
C CYS A 69 -6.36 6.60 -4.50
N ASP A 70 -6.44 5.72 -5.49
CA ASP A 70 -7.14 5.96 -6.75
C ASP A 70 -8.59 5.51 -6.68
N PHE A 71 -8.90 4.34 -6.13
CA PHE A 71 -10.26 3.83 -5.98
C PHE A 71 -10.67 3.62 -4.51
N GLY A 72 -9.71 3.31 -3.65
CA GLY A 72 -9.89 2.95 -2.23
C GLY A 72 -10.46 1.55 -2.04
N TYR A 73 -11.50 1.19 -2.79
CA TYR A 73 -12.20 -0.09 -2.62
C TYR A 73 -11.44 -1.31 -3.14
N HIS A 74 -10.31 -1.13 -3.82
CA HIS A 74 -9.40 -2.21 -4.17
C HIS A 74 -8.36 -2.48 -3.06
N ILE A 75 -8.33 -1.65 -2.02
CA ILE A 75 -7.42 -1.81 -0.88
C ILE A 75 -8.09 -2.64 0.20
N GLN A 76 -7.38 -3.66 0.67
CA GLN A 76 -7.79 -4.52 1.77
C GLN A 76 -6.70 -4.55 2.83
N VAL A 77 -7.04 -4.20 4.06
CA VAL A 77 -6.11 -4.24 5.20
C VAL A 77 -6.60 -5.21 6.27
N GLY A 78 -5.67 -5.98 6.83
CA GLY A 78 -5.88 -6.81 8.01
C GLY A 78 -5.97 -6.00 9.30
N ASN A 79 -5.77 -6.68 10.42
CA ASN A 79 -5.76 -6.12 11.76
C ASN A 79 -4.39 -5.48 12.07
N HIS A 80 -4.38 -4.49 12.97
CA HIS A 80 -3.18 -3.79 13.46
C HIS A 80 -2.30 -3.23 12.34
N PHE A 81 -2.94 -2.70 11.30
CA PHE A 81 -2.25 -2.02 10.21
C PHE A 81 -1.88 -0.60 10.61
N TYR A 82 -0.61 -0.24 10.45
CA TYR A 82 -0.13 1.12 10.69
C TYR A 82 0.59 1.66 9.45
N ALA A 83 0.01 2.69 8.83
CA ALA A 83 0.68 3.48 7.81
C ALA A 83 1.01 4.86 8.34
N ASN A 84 2.29 5.22 8.25
CA ASN A 84 2.79 6.53 8.59
C ASN A 84 2.51 7.54 7.45
N HIS A 85 2.88 8.80 7.66
CA HIS A 85 2.53 9.94 6.80
C HIS A 85 2.89 9.71 5.32
N ASN A 86 2.08 10.30 4.43
CA ASN A 86 2.32 10.36 2.98
C ASN A 86 2.33 9.01 2.28
N LEU A 87 1.50 8.06 2.72
CA LEU A 87 1.27 6.83 1.96
C LEU A 87 0.47 7.13 0.69
N VAL A 88 0.96 6.65 -0.45
CA VAL A 88 0.24 6.66 -1.73
C VAL A 88 0.04 5.24 -2.23
N ILE A 89 -1.20 4.87 -2.54
CA ILE A 89 -1.53 3.56 -3.13
C ILE A 89 -2.29 3.77 -4.44
N GLN A 90 -1.68 3.42 -5.57
CA GLN A 90 -2.36 3.43 -6.87
C GLN A 90 -3.04 2.06 -7.07
N ASP A 91 -4.27 1.94 -6.61
CA ASP A 91 -5.05 0.71 -6.53
C ASP A 91 -5.96 0.48 -7.74
N GLY A 92 -5.42 0.60 -8.96
CA GLY A 92 -6.11 0.17 -10.19
C GLY A 92 -6.43 -1.32 -10.19
N ALA A 93 -5.59 -2.15 -9.55
CA ALA A 93 -5.89 -3.52 -9.14
C ALA A 93 -5.87 -3.64 -7.61
N SER A 94 -6.20 -4.84 -7.10
CA SER A 94 -6.21 -5.10 -5.66
C SER A 94 -4.84 -4.90 -5.01
N VAL A 95 -4.84 -4.24 -3.86
CA VAL A 95 -3.68 -4.15 -2.96
C VAL A 95 -4.11 -4.72 -1.61
N THR A 96 -3.55 -5.87 -1.26
CA THR A 96 -3.92 -6.60 -0.04
C THR A 96 -2.78 -6.59 0.95
N PHE A 97 -3.09 -6.24 2.20
CA PHE A 97 -2.19 -6.30 3.34
C PHE A 97 -2.72 -7.31 4.37
N GLY A 98 -1.83 -8.12 4.91
CA GLY A 98 -2.10 -9.01 6.04
C GLY A 98 -2.30 -8.27 7.36
N ASP A 99 -2.16 -9.01 8.45
CA ASP A 99 -2.22 -8.50 9.83
C ASP A 99 -0.85 -7.97 10.28
N ASP A 100 -0.84 -7.05 11.25
CA ASP A 100 0.36 -6.50 11.90
C ASP A 100 1.38 -5.85 10.94
N VAL A 101 0.88 -5.20 9.89
CA VAL A 101 1.73 -4.55 8.87
C VAL A 101 2.08 -3.12 9.29
N PHE A 102 3.37 -2.79 9.20
CA PHE A 102 3.89 -1.45 9.44
C PHE A 102 4.45 -0.83 8.16
N ILE A 103 4.02 0.39 7.85
CA ILE A 103 4.50 1.17 6.71
C ILE A 103 5.04 2.49 7.23
N ALA A 104 6.34 2.74 7.02
CA ALA A 104 6.99 3.98 7.36
C ALA A 104 6.64 5.11 6.35
N PRO A 105 7.03 6.37 6.60
CA PRO A 105 6.58 7.49 5.79
C PRO A 105 6.97 7.42 4.32
N ASN A 106 6.20 8.11 3.48
CA ASN A 106 6.46 8.35 2.05
C ASN A 106 6.56 7.07 1.19
N CYS A 107 5.89 5.99 1.58
CA CYS A 107 5.86 4.79 0.77
C CYS A 107 4.86 4.92 -0.40
N VAL A 108 5.19 4.28 -1.52
CA VAL A 108 4.34 4.20 -2.70
C VAL A 108 4.11 2.72 -3.05
N LEU A 109 2.86 2.33 -3.23
CA LEU A 109 2.50 1.03 -3.80
C LEU A 109 1.72 1.29 -5.08
N THR A 110 2.18 0.75 -6.20
CA THR A 110 1.55 0.99 -7.49
C THR A 110 1.23 -0.30 -8.22
N THR A 111 -0.06 -0.53 -8.47
CA THR A 111 -0.52 -1.66 -9.29
C THR A 111 -0.50 -1.36 -10.78
N ALA A 112 -0.26 -0.10 -11.16
CA ALA A 112 -0.32 0.37 -12.54
C ALA A 112 1.06 0.36 -13.20
N GLU A 113 1.09 -0.07 -14.46
CA GLU A 113 2.18 0.18 -15.40
C GLU A 113 1.60 0.81 -16.66
N HIS A 114 2.39 1.62 -17.36
CA HIS A 114 2.02 2.10 -18.70
C HIS A 114 2.69 1.26 -19.77
N ALA A 115 2.08 1.20 -20.95
CA ALA A 115 2.73 0.64 -22.13
C ALA A 115 4.10 1.30 -22.36
N ILE A 116 5.14 0.49 -22.61
CA ILE A 116 6.47 1.00 -22.96
C ILE A 116 6.44 1.67 -24.33
N ASP A 117 5.62 1.13 -25.25
CA ASP A 117 5.38 1.74 -26.56
C ASP A 117 4.77 3.15 -26.41
N PRO A 118 5.40 4.19 -26.98
CA PRO A 118 4.97 5.57 -26.79
C PRO A 118 3.62 5.89 -27.46
N THR A 119 3.21 5.16 -28.50
CA THR A 119 1.91 5.34 -29.15
C THR A 119 0.81 4.79 -28.26
N LEU A 120 0.96 3.55 -27.77
CA LEU A 120 0.02 2.96 -26.82
C LEU A 120 -0.08 3.79 -25.52
N ARG A 121 1.06 4.26 -25.00
CA ARG A 121 1.08 5.11 -23.80
C ARG A 121 0.37 6.44 -24.01
N ARG A 122 0.52 7.06 -25.19
CA ARG A 122 -0.21 8.29 -25.54
C ARG A 122 -1.72 8.05 -25.59
N ASP A 123 -2.13 6.86 -26.02
CA ASP A 123 -3.53 6.45 -26.09
C ASP A 123 -4.12 6.03 -24.72
N GLY A 124 -3.39 6.23 -23.63
CA GLY A 124 -3.83 5.94 -22.27
C GLY A 124 -3.79 4.46 -21.90
N VAL A 125 -2.98 3.66 -22.61
CA VAL A 125 -2.88 2.22 -22.37
C VAL A 125 -2.03 1.93 -21.12
N GLU A 126 -2.63 1.14 -20.24
CA GLU A 126 -2.09 0.72 -18.94
C GLU A 126 -2.17 -0.80 -18.77
N ILE A 127 -1.49 -1.30 -17.75
CA ILE A 127 -1.58 -2.66 -17.22
C ILE A 127 -1.82 -2.53 -15.72
N ALA A 128 -2.74 -3.32 -15.18
CA ALA A 128 -2.98 -3.40 -13.74
C ALA A 128 -2.56 -4.80 -13.23
N LYS A 129 -1.73 -4.85 -12.19
CA LYS A 129 -1.26 -6.10 -11.57
C LYS A 129 -1.39 -6.00 -10.04
N PRO A 130 -2.11 -6.93 -9.39
CA PRO A 130 -2.28 -6.93 -7.95
C PRO A 130 -0.97 -6.88 -7.15
N ILE A 131 -1.01 -6.28 -5.97
CA ILE A 131 0.08 -6.35 -4.99
C ILE A 131 -0.42 -7.12 -3.76
N HIS A 132 0.43 -8.00 -3.22
CA HIS A 132 0.16 -8.70 -1.98
C HIS A 132 1.28 -8.46 -0.95
N ILE A 133 0.90 -7.98 0.22
CA ILE A 133 1.78 -7.80 1.37
C ILE A 133 1.30 -8.76 2.47
N GLY A 134 2.19 -9.65 2.88
CA GLY A 134 1.95 -10.66 3.91
C GLY A 134 1.75 -10.07 5.30
N ASN A 135 1.65 -10.97 6.28
CA ASN A 135 1.52 -10.61 7.70
C ASN A 135 2.86 -10.15 8.28
N ASN A 136 2.83 -9.29 9.30
CA ASN A 136 4.01 -8.90 10.07
C ASN A 136 5.12 -8.24 9.22
N VAL A 137 4.76 -7.68 8.07
CA VAL A 137 5.70 -7.01 7.16
C VAL A 137 5.97 -5.59 7.62
N TRP A 138 7.23 -5.17 7.54
CA TRP A 138 7.63 -3.77 7.74
C TRP A 138 8.23 -3.17 6.47
N LEU A 139 7.61 -2.11 5.96
CA LEU A 139 8.15 -1.27 4.89
C LEU A 139 8.85 -0.04 5.48
N GLY A 140 10.14 0.09 5.25
CA GLY A 140 10.95 1.26 5.61
C GLY A 140 10.58 2.51 4.81
N ALA A 141 11.06 3.67 5.26
CA ALA A 141 10.65 4.95 4.68
C ALA A 141 11.06 5.08 3.20
N ASN A 142 10.23 5.74 2.39
CA ASN A 142 10.45 5.93 0.95
C ASN A 142 10.59 4.61 0.15
N VAL A 143 9.94 3.53 0.59
CA VAL A 143 9.87 2.29 -0.20
C VAL A 143 8.87 2.44 -1.34
N THR A 144 9.22 1.92 -2.51
CA THR A 144 8.31 1.80 -3.66
C THR A 144 8.09 0.33 -3.99
N VAL A 145 6.84 -0.13 -3.98
CA VAL A 145 6.44 -1.49 -4.39
C VAL A 145 5.77 -1.42 -5.77
N LEU A 146 6.34 -2.15 -6.74
CA LEU A 146 5.86 -2.15 -8.12
C LEU A 146 4.75 -3.18 -8.37
N ALA A 147 4.09 -3.01 -9.51
CA ALA A 147 2.93 -3.79 -9.91
C ALA A 147 3.24 -5.29 -9.96
N GLY A 148 2.35 -6.11 -9.39
CA GLY A 148 2.46 -7.56 -9.43
C GLY A 148 3.30 -8.19 -8.33
N VAL A 149 3.89 -7.39 -7.43
CA VAL A 149 4.79 -7.88 -6.38
C VAL A 149 4.02 -8.51 -5.22
N THR A 150 4.53 -9.65 -4.76
CA THR A 150 4.21 -10.27 -3.47
C THR A 150 5.36 -10.13 -2.48
N ILE A 151 5.09 -9.63 -1.27
CA ILE A 151 6.05 -9.60 -0.15
C ILE A 151 5.56 -10.60 0.90
N GLY A 152 6.36 -11.63 1.15
CA GLY A 152 6.02 -12.69 2.09
C GLY A 152 6.07 -12.25 3.55
N ASP A 153 5.36 -13.02 4.38
CA ASP A 153 5.21 -12.81 5.83
C ASP A 153 6.55 -12.56 6.55
N ASP A 154 6.49 -11.81 7.65
CA ASP A 154 7.61 -11.48 8.55
C ASP A 154 8.79 -10.75 7.88
N SER A 155 8.63 -10.26 6.66
CA SER A 155 9.72 -9.62 5.92
C SER A 155 9.90 -8.15 6.26
N VAL A 156 11.15 -7.69 6.19
CA VAL A 156 11.52 -6.27 6.36
C VAL A 156 12.06 -5.74 5.05
N ILE A 157 11.47 -4.65 4.55
CA ILE A 157 11.98 -3.91 3.40
C ILE A 157 12.69 -2.66 3.90
N GLY A 158 13.99 -2.55 3.65
CA GLY A 158 14.78 -1.39 4.06
C GLY A 158 14.34 -0.10 3.37
N ALA A 159 14.57 1.03 4.04
CA ALA A 159 14.23 2.35 3.52
C ALA A 159 14.85 2.63 2.14
N GLY A 160 14.12 3.35 1.28
CA GLY A 160 14.54 3.74 -0.06
C GLY A 160 14.56 2.61 -1.10
N SER A 161 14.04 1.43 -0.76
CA SER A 161 14.07 0.28 -1.67
C SER A 161 13.01 0.36 -2.76
N VAL A 162 13.36 -0.10 -3.97
CA VAL A 162 12.43 -0.25 -5.10
C VAL A 162 12.19 -1.74 -5.36
N VAL A 163 11.06 -2.23 -4.87
CA VAL A 163 10.68 -3.65 -4.93
C VAL A 163 10.11 -3.97 -6.30
N THR A 164 10.90 -4.68 -7.10
CA THR A 164 10.64 -4.98 -8.52
C THR A 164 10.28 -6.44 -8.77
N LYS A 165 10.40 -7.28 -7.75
CA LYS A 165 10.17 -8.73 -7.77
C LYS A 165 9.68 -9.17 -6.40
N ASP A 166 9.05 -10.34 -6.35
CA ASP A 166 8.59 -10.94 -5.12
C ASP A 166 9.72 -11.09 -4.09
N ILE A 167 9.36 -10.90 -2.82
CA ILE A 167 10.23 -11.05 -1.67
C ILE A 167 9.73 -12.28 -0.89
N PRO A 168 10.58 -13.29 -0.64
CA PRO A 168 10.20 -14.45 0.17
C PRO A 168 9.94 -14.05 1.62
N PRO A 169 9.20 -14.86 2.41
CA PRO A 169 8.99 -14.59 3.83
C PRO A 169 10.28 -14.66 4.66
N HIS A 170 10.26 -14.07 5.87
CA HIS A 170 11.34 -14.11 6.87
C HIS A 170 12.69 -13.55 6.43
N VAL A 171 12.72 -12.51 5.58
CA VAL A 171 13.96 -11.90 5.11
C VAL A 171 14.03 -10.41 5.38
N VAL A 172 15.27 -9.90 5.43
CA VAL A 172 15.56 -8.49 5.24
C VAL A 172 15.94 -8.27 3.78
N ALA A 173 15.23 -7.41 3.08
CA ALA A 173 15.50 -7.05 1.69
C ALA A 173 15.71 -5.54 1.55
N VAL A 174 16.69 -5.12 0.74
CA VAL A 174 17.07 -3.71 0.59
C VAL A 174 17.47 -3.36 -0.85
N GLY A 175 17.44 -2.07 -1.18
CA GLY A 175 18.14 -1.50 -2.33
C GLY A 175 17.27 -1.17 -3.55
N THR A 176 17.94 -0.66 -4.59
CA THR A 176 17.31 -0.25 -5.85
C THR A 176 18.12 -0.82 -7.02
N PRO A 177 17.66 -1.93 -7.64
CA PRO A 177 16.45 -2.67 -7.31
C PRO A 177 16.58 -3.49 -6.01
N CYS A 178 15.46 -3.71 -5.30
CA CYS A 178 15.43 -4.41 -4.01
C CYS A 178 15.86 -5.87 -4.16
N ARG A 179 16.72 -6.35 -3.26
CA ARG A 179 17.22 -7.74 -3.21
C ARG A 179 17.23 -8.22 -1.77
N VAL A 180 17.03 -9.52 -1.58
CA VAL A 180 17.25 -10.17 -0.28
C VAL A 180 18.70 -9.93 0.14
N LEU A 181 18.87 -9.35 1.33
CA LEU A 181 20.17 -9.13 1.95
C LEU A 181 20.56 -10.33 2.82
N ARG A 182 19.62 -10.79 3.65
CA ARG A 182 19.79 -11.94 4.54
C ARG A 182 18.43 -12.42 5.08
N GLU A 183 18.43 -13.61 5.66
CA GLU A 183 17.33 -14.09 6.49
C GLU A 183 17.28 -13.36 7.84
N ILE A 184 16.09 -13.29 8.42
CA ILE A 184 15.88 -12.89 9.81
C ILE A 184 16.23 -14.10 10.69
N SER A 185 16.95 -13.86 11.78
CA SER A 185 17.47 -14.93 12.63
C SER A 185 17.27 -14.63 14.11
N ALA A 186 17.53 -15.61 14.97
CA ALA A 186 17.38 -15.47 16.42
C ALA A 186 18.21 -14.32 17.01
N SER A 187 19.33 -13.92 16.38
CA SER A 187 20.12 -12.78 16.85
C SER A 187 19.40 -11.45 16.74
N ASP A 188 18.43 -11.32 15.83
CA ASP A 188 17.64 -10.10 15.65
C ASP A 188 16.78 -9.79 16.88
N ARG A 189 16.35 -10.83 17.61
CA ARG A 189 15.57 -10.68 18.86
C ARG A 189 16.34 -9.96 19.97
N SER A 190 17.66 -10.08 19.97
CA SER A 190 18.54 -9.48 20.97
C SER A 190 19.50 -8.45 20.37
N ALA A 191 19.19 -7.93 19.17
CA ALA A 191 20.03 -6.93 18.50
C ALA A 191 20.11 -5.63 19.30
N TYR A 192 19.09 -5.34 20.13
CA TYR A 192 19.05 -4.19 21.03
C TYR A 192 18.53 -4.62 22.41
N PRO A 193 18.98 -3.95 23.50
CA PRO A 193 18.46 -4.23 24.84
C PRO A 193 16.99 -3.78 24.97
N PHE A 194 16.19 -4.57 25.69
CA PHE A 194 14.86 -4.13 26.09
C PHE A 194 14.94 -3.01 27.14
N TYR A 195 14.20 -1.93 26.92
CA TYR A 195 14.06 -0.87 27.92
C TYR A 195 13.44 -1.42 29.21
N GLN A 196 14.10 -1.18 30.35
CA GLN A 196 13.77 -1.75 31.67
C GLN A 196 12.88 -0.83 32.54
N GLY A 197 12.35 0.26 31.97
CA GLY A 197 11.42 1.14 32.69
C GLY A 197 10.00 0.59 32.75
N SER A 198 9.13 1.27 33.48
CA SER A 198 7.70 0.96 33.53
C SER A 198 7.02 1.28 32.20
N TYR A 199 6.41 0.27 31.58
CA TYR A 199 5.43 0.49 30.51
C TYR A 199 4.06 0.73 31.17
N ASN A 200 3.44 1.87 30.93
CA ASN A 200 1.99 1.99 31.12
C ASN A 200 1.35 1.39 29.87
N LEU A 201 1.23 0.05 29.84
CA LEU A 201 0.46 -0.66 28.81
C LEU A 201 -1.03 -0.53 29.11
#